data_AF-A0A3N1KBN8-F1
#
_entry.id   AF-A0A3N1KBN8-F1
#
_cell.length_a   1.000
_cell.length_b   1.000
_cell.length_c   1.000
_cell.angle_alpha   90.00
_cell.angle_beta   90.00
_cell.angle_gamma   90.00
#
_symmetry.space_group_name_H-M   'P 1'
#
loop_
_entity.id
_entity.type
_entity.pdbx_description
1 polymer ?
#
loop_
_entity_poly.entity_id
_entity_poly.type
_entity_poly.pdbx_seq_one_letter_code
_entity_poly.pdbx_strand_id
1 'polypeptide(L)' 'MLIIRCSEALSGTGPGFTCLVGVRTLKHLTTSGMVSAMQSLGVPYRDLNRTAFLNVLSSLSIPESAAVGLADWSGR' A
#
# COMPACT_ATOMS: atom_id res chain seq x y z
N MET A 1 4.94 4.90 -9.21
CA MET A 1 3.93 4.11 -8.46
C MET A 1 4.58 2.80 -8.06
N LEU A 2 4.24 2.24 -6.90
CA LEU A 2 4.87 1.05 -6.34
C LEU A 2 3.79 0.23 -5.62
N ILE A 3 3.82 -1.10 -5.73
CA ILE A 3 3.03 -1.98 -4.88
C ILE A 3 3.86 -2.30 -3.64
N ILE A 4 3.29 -2.05 -2.47
CA ILE A 4 3.89 -2.42 -1.19
C ILE A 4 2.94 -3.34 -0.41
N ARG A 5 3.48 -4.42 0.15
CA ARG A 5 2.79 -5.29 1.09
C ARG A 5 3.42 -5.16 2.47
N CYS A 6 2.59 -4.95 3.48
CA CYS A 6 3.00 -5.04 4.87
C CYS A 6 2.86 -6.49 5.32
N SER A 7 3.96 -7.14 5.67
CA SER A 7 3.96 -8.51 6.23
C SER A 7 3.36 -8.57 7.63
N GLU A 8 3.44 -7.47 8.37
CA GLU A 8 2.96 -7.34 9.74
C GLU A 8 1.54 -6.76 9.82
N ALA A 9 0.91 -6.90 10.99
CA ALA A 9 -0.40 -6.33 11.26
C ALA A 9 -0.35 -4.80 11.35
N LEU A 10 -1.17 -4.14 10.54
CA LEU A 10 -1.42 -2.71 10.62
C LEU A 10 -2.66 -2.43 11.48
N SER A 11 -2.62 -1.28 12.14
CA SER A 11 -3.71 -0.77 12.96
C SER A 11 -4.97 -0.58 12.08
N GLY A 12 -5.95 -1.49 12.17
CA GLY A 12 -7.21 -1.40 11.44
C GLY A 12 -7.32 -2.20 10.13
N THR A 13 -6.26 -2.91 9.71
CA THR A 13 -6.25 -3.67 8.43
C THR A 13 -5.77 -5.12 8.54
N GLY A 14 -5.32 -5.54 9.72
CA GLY A 14 -4.80 -6.90 9.91
C GLY A 14 -3.45 -7.11 9.20
N PRO A 15 -2.93 -8.35 9.21
CA PRO A 15 -1.69 -8.68 8.51
C PRO A 15 -1.89 -8.80 7.00
N GLY A 16 -0.84 -8.52 6.22
CA GLY A 16 -0.84 -8.75 4.77
C GLY A 16 -1.49 -7.62 3.95
N PHE A 17 -1.69 -6.44 4.52
CA PHE A 17 -2.21 -5.29 3.80
C PHE A 17 -1.34 -4.96 2.60
N THR A 18 -1.95 -4.96 1.41
CA THR A 18 -1.25 -4.73 0.13
C THR A 18 -1.85 -3.54 -0.57
N CYS A 19 -1.06 -2.52 -0.88
CA CYS A 19 -1.55 -1.33 -1.53
C CYS A 19 -0.63 -0.85 -2.66
N LEU A 20 -1.26 -0.20 -3.64
CA LEU A 20 -0.59 0.58 -4.66
C LEU A 20 -0.40 2.00 -4.12
N VAL A 21 0.84 2.45 -4.09
CA VAL A 21 1.19 3.79 -3.60
C VAL A 21 1.81 4.65 -4.71
N GLY A 22 1.53 5.93 -4.60
CA GLY A 22 2.11 7.01 -5.41
C GLY A 22 2.24 8.26 -4.54
N VAL A 23 2.80 9.33 -5.11
CA VAL A 23 2.91 10.60 -4.39
C VAL A 23 1.51 11.09 -4.03
N ARG A 24 1.22 11.18 -2.72
CA ARG A 24 -0.08 11.56 -2.17
C ARG A 24 -1.26 10.70 -2.66
N THR A 25 -1.03 9.43 -3.01
CA THR A 25 -2.09 8.50 -3.41
C THR A 25 -1.86 7.10 -2.84
N LEU A 26 -2.91 6.47 -2.31
CA LEU A 26 -2.89 5.10 -1.82
C LEU A 26 -4.16 4.37 -2.25
N LYS A 27 -4.02 3.17 -2.81
CA LYS A 27 -5.14 2.32 -3.17
C LYS A 27 -4.92 0.89 -2.68
N HIS A 28 -5.84 0.38 -1.87
CA HIS A 28 -5.78 -0.99 -1.37
C HIS A 28 -6.04 -1.99 -2.51
N LEU A 29 -5.17 -2.99 -2.62
CA LEU A 29 -5.28 -4.09 -3.57
C LEU A 29 -5.84 -5.30 -2.81
N THR A 30 -7.15 -5.49 -2.91
CA THR A 30 -7.88 -6.50 -2.12
C THR A 30 -7.74 -7.92 -2.65
N THR A 31 -7.37 -8.09 -3.92
CA THR A 31 -7.28 -9.39 -4.56
C THR A 31 -5.91 -9.60 -5.19
N SER A 32 -5.44 -10.85 -5.21
CA SER A 32 -4.22 -11.25 -5.90
C SER A 32 -4.26 -10.90 -7.39
N GLY A 33 -5.44 -10.97 -8.02
CA GLY A 33 -5.64 -10.56 -9.41
C GLY A 33 -5.29 -9.09 -9.67
N MET A 34 -5.62 -8.19 -8.76
CA MET A 34 -5.25 -6.77 -8.87
C MET A 34 -3.73 -6.57 -8.75
N VAL A 35 -3.08 -7.31 -7.85
CA VAL A 35 -1.61 -7.28 -7.71
C VAL A 35 -0.94 -7.76 -9.00
N SER A 36 -1.36 -8.92 -9.52
CA SER A 36 -0.83 -9.49 -10.77
C SER A 36 -1.04 -8.56 -11.96
N ALA A 37 -2.20 -7.90 -12.05
CA ALA A 37 -2.48 -6.93 -13.11
C ALA A 37 -1.56 -5.70 -13.04
N MET A 38 -1.23 -5.21 -11.83
CA MET A 38 -0.29 -4.11 -11.69
C MET A 38 1.14 -4.54 -11.99
N GLN A 39 1.53 -5.76 -11.60
CA GLN A 39 2.83 -6.33 -11.93
C GLN A 39 3.01 -6.54 -13.44
N SER A 40 1.97 -6.98 -14.16
CA SER A 40 2.02 -7.13 -15.62
C SER A 40 2.16 -5.79 -16.36
N LEU A 41 1.70 -4.69 -15.75
CA LEU A 41 1.95 -3.32 -16.20
C LEU A 41 3.35 -2.80 -15.81
N GLY A 42 4.20 -3.65 -15.23
CA GLY A 42 5.56 -3.30 -14.82
C GLY A 42 5.64 -2.53 -13.50
N VAL A 43 4.57 -2.48 -12.71
CA VAL A 43 4.62 -1.82 -11.39
C VAL A 43 5.44 -2.70 -10.43
N PRO A 44 6.52 -2.16 -9.81
CA PRO A 44 7.34 -2.93 -8.90
C PRO A 44 6.55 -3.37 -7.67
N TYR A 45 6.93 -4.52 -7.10
CA TYR A 45 6.33 -5.08 -5.88
C TYR A 45 7.40 -5.23 -4.80
N ARG A 46 7.09 -4.80 -3.58
CA ARG A 46 7.96 -4.91 -2.40
C ARG A 46 7.19 -5.42 -1.20
N ASP A 47 7.75 -6.41 -0.53
CA ASP A 47 7.28 -6.87 0.78
C ASP A 47 8.11 -6.17 1.86
N LEU A 48 7.45 -5.51 2.80
CA LEU A 48 8.04 -4.64 3.80
C LEU A 48 7.54 -5.02 5.19
N ASN A 49 8.39 -4.84 6.20
CA ASN A 49 7.97 -4.84 7.59
C ASN A 49 7.17 -3.56 7.92
N ARG A 50 6.53 -3.52 9.09
CA ARG A 50 5.67 -2.38 9.48
C ARG A 50 6.41 -1.05 9.43
N THR A 51 7.61 -1.00 10.00
CA THR A 51 8.40 0.24 10.07
C THR A 51 8.75 0.77 8.68
N ALA A 52 9.24 -0.09 7.78
CA ALA A 52 9.57 0.30 6.42
C ALA A 52 8.33 0.72 5.62
N PHE A 53 7.20 0.02 5.81
CA PHE A 53 5.93 0.38 5.18
C PHE A 53 5.48 1.79 5.57
N LEU A 54 5.46 2.12 6.87
CA LEU A 54 5.08 3.44 7.37
C LEU A 54 6.06 4.54 6.91
N ASN A 55 7.36 4.23 6.84
CA ASN A 55 8.36 5.16 6.30
C ASN A 55 8.11 5.49 4.82
N VAL A 56 7.71 4.51 4.00
CA VAL A 56 7.34 4.73 2.60
C VAL A 56 6.08 5.60 2.49
N LEU A 57 5.05 5.34 3.31
CA LEU A 57 3.85 6.18 3.34
C LEU A 57 4.17 7.63 3.69
N SER A 58 4.94 7.83 4.76
CA SER A 58 5.38 9.16 5.19
C SER A 58 6.18 9.88 4.10
N SER A 59 7.11 9.18 3.45
CA SER A 59 7.91 9.73 2.34
C SER A 59 7.06 10.15 1.14
N LEU A 60 5.92 9.50 0.94
CA LEU A 60 4.96 9.83 -0.12
C LEU A 60 3.88 10.81 0.33
N SER A 61 4.01 11.39 1.53
CA SER A 61 3.02 12.28 2.14
C SER A 61 1.63 11.64 2.29
N ILE A 62 1.60 10.34 2.59
CA ILE A 62 0.39 9.57 2.90
C ILE A 62 0.31 9.39 4.42
N PRO A 63 -0.77 9.82 5.09
CA PRO A 63 -0.91 9.60 6.53
C PRO A 63 -1.17 8.12 6.85
N GLU A 64 -0.70 7.63 8.00
CA GLU A 64 -0.95 6.24 8.44
C GLU A 64 -2.45 5.92 8.52
N SER A 65 -3.28 6.90 8.88
CA SER A 65 -4.74 6.77 8.92
C SER A 65 -5.38 6.49 7.56
N ALA A 66 -4.65 6.65 6.45
CA ALA A 66 -5.11 6.26 5.12
C ALA A 66 -4.96 4.75 4.85
N ALA A 67 -4.17 4.01 5.65
CA ALA A 67 -3.93 2.57 5.47
C ALA A 67 -5.04 1.70 6.09
N VAL A 68 -6.29 1.97 5.71
CA VAL A 68 -7.49 1.29 6.20
C VAL A 68 -8.06 0.29 5.18
N GLY A 69 -8.97 -0.58 5.64
CA GLY A 69 -9.61 -1.57 4.78
C GLY A 69 -10.36 -0.87 3.64
N LEU A 70 -10.19 -1.37 2.42
CA LEU A 70 -10.77 -0.77 1.20
C LEU A 70 -10.33 0.67 0.93
N ALA A 71 -9.16 1.09 1.44
CA ALA A 71 -8.67 2.44 1.23
C ALA A 71 -8.53 2.81 -0.26
N ASP A 72 -9.11 3.95 -0.64
CA ASP A 72 -8.84 4.67 -1.88
C ASP A 72 -8.62 6.14 -1.51
N TRP A 73 -7.38 6.46 -1.13
CA TRP A 73 -6.99 7.76 -0.61
C TRP A 73 -6.23 8.57 -1.66
N SER A 74 -6.60 9.84 -1.80
CA SER A 74 -5.83 10.81 -2.58
C SER A 74 -5.79 12.14 -1.83
N GLY A 75 -4.59 12.66 -1.60
CA GLY A 75 -4.39 13.96 -0.97
C GLY A 75 -4.34 15.07 -2.01
N ARG A 76 -5.40 15.23 -2.83
CA ARG A 76 -5.50 16.40 -3.74
C ARG A 76 -5.28 17.71 -2.97
#